data_AF-A0A2X3CFV2-F1
#
_entry.id   AF-A0A2X3CFV2-F1
#
_cell.length_a   1.000
_cell.length_b   1.000
_cell.length_c   1.000
_cell.angle_alpha   90.00
_cell.angle_beta   90.00
_cell.angle_gamma   90.00
#
_symmetry.space_group_name_H-M   'P 1'
#
loop_
_entity.id
_entity.type
_entity.pdbx_description
1 polymer ?
#
loop_
_entity_poly.entity_id
_entity_poly.type
_entity_poly.pdbx_seq_one_letter_code
_entity_poly.pdbx_strand_id
1 'polypeptide(L)' 'MADRIIVMHEGLMVAEYRAGEATAETIVSAASGIGQEAA' A
#
# COMPACT_ATOMS: atom_id res chain seq x y z
N MET A 1 19.63 -0.77 0.78
CA MET A 1 18.61 -1.83 0.88
C MET A 1 17.30 -1.12 1.18
N ALA A 2 16.22 -1.38 0.44
CA ALA A 2 14.94 -0.73 0.72
C ALA A 2 14.23 -1.53 1.82
N ASP A 3 14.18 -0.99 3.03
CA ASP A 3 13.52 -1.63 4.17
C ASP A 3 12.00 -1.40 4.18
N ARG A 4 11.50 -0.52 3.29
CA ARG A 4 10.11 -0.06 3.26
C ARG A 4 9.57 0.11 1.84
N ILE A 5 8.29 -0.18 1.70
CA ILE A 5 7.50 -0.03 0.49
C ILE A 5 6.44 1.04 0.77
N ILE A 6 6.40 2.08 -0.06
CA ILE A 6 5.41 3.16 0.03
C ILE A 6 4.43 3.00 -1.13
N VAL A 7 3.14 2.93 -0.83
CA VAL A 7 2.08 2.87 -1.83
C VAL A 7 1.44 4.25 -1.97
N MET A 8 1.36 4.71 -3.21
CA MET A 8 0.83 6.01 -3.59
C MET A 8 -0.49 5.82 -4.36
N HIS A 9 -1.47 6.65 -4.08
CA HIS A 9 -2.71 6.77 -4.85
C HIS A 9 -3.07 8.25 -4.98
N GLU A 10 -3.33 8.72 -6.20
CA GLU A 10 -3.65 10.14 -6.49
C GLU A 10 -2.63 11.17 -5.96
N GLY A 11 -1.35 10.78 -5.90
CA GLY A 11 -0.29 11.64 -5.36
C GLY A 11 -0.26 11.72 -3.83
N LEU A 12 -1.13 10.98 -3.15
CA LEU A 12 -1.14 10.81 -1.70
C LEU A 12 -0.52 9.47 -1.30
N MET A 13 0.22 9.49 -0.20
CA MET A 13 0.69 8.27 0.45
C MET A 13 -0.48 7.62 1.16
N VAL A 14 -0.80 6.38 0.81
CA VAL A 14 -1.95 5.65 1.36
C VAL A 14 -1.56 4.44 2.20
N ALA A 15 -0.34 3.89 2.02
CA ALA A 15 0.17 2.82 2.87
C ALA A 15 1.70 2.78 2.94
N GLU A 16 2.23 2.30 4.06
CA GLU A 16 3.63 1.93 4.28
C GLU A 16 3.70 0.46 4.74
N TYR A 17 4.61 -0.30 4.15
CA TYR A 17 4.89 -1.68 4.55
C TYR A 17 6.38 -1.88 4.77
N ARG A 18 6.77 -2.78 5.69
CA ARG A 18 8.16 -3.24 5.77
C ARG A 18 8.45 -4.31 4.74
N ALA A 19 9.73 -4.49 4.43
CA ALA A 19 10.21 -5.58 3.59
C ALA A 19 9.73 -6.94 4.12
N GLY A 20 9.00 -7.69 3.29
CA GLY A 20 8.46 -9.02 3.62
C GLY A 20 7.06 -9.03 4.23
N GLU A 21 6.50 -7.87 4.62
CA GLU A 21 5.11 -7.77 5.12
C GLU A 21 4.09 -7.49 4.00
N ALA A 22 4.54 -6.94 2.88
CA ALA A 22 3.66 -6.64 1.74
C ALA A 22 3.59 -7.82 0.75
N THR A 23 2.38 -8.24 0.39
CA THR A 23 2.16 -9.08 -0.79
C THR A 23 1.71 -8.21 -1.96
N ALA A 24 1.85 -8.74 -3.18
CA ALA A 24 1.37 -8.05 -4.38
C ALA A 24 -0.13 -7.71 -4.27
N GLU A 25 -0.92 -8.57 -3.67
CA GLU A 25 -2.35 -8.37 -3.46
C GLU A 25 -2.64 -7.21 -2.50
N THR A 26 -1.89 -7.11 -1.40
CA THR A 26 -2.03 -5.99 -0.44
C THR A 26 -1.64 -4.67 -1.08
N ILE A 27 -0.57 -4.66 -1.87
CA ILE A 27 -0.10 -3.46 -2.60
C ILE A 27 -1.14 -3.00 -3.61
N VAL A 28 -1.68 -3.93 -4.42
CA VAL A 28 -2.68 -3.62 -5.45
C VAL A 28 -3.99 -3.15 -4.81
N SER A 29 -4.43 -3.77 -3.71
CA SER A 29 -5.62 -3.34 -2.97
C SER A 29 -5.46 -1.90 -2.44
N ALA A 30 -4.32 -1.59 -1.80
CA ALA A 30 -4.02 -0.25 -1.29
C ALA A 30 -3.92 0.79 -2.43
N ALA A 31 -3.30 0.43 -3.55
CA ALA A 31 -3.15 1.32 -4.71
C ALA A 31 -4.45 1.52 -5.48
N SER A 32 -5.41 0.59 -5.39
CA SER A 32 -6.68 0.68 -6.11
C SER A 32 -7.79 1.35 -5.30
N GLY A 33 -7.58 1.58 -3.99
CA GLY A 33 -8.61 2.11 -3.09
C GLY A 33 -9.70 1.10 -2.71
N ILE A 34 -9.61 -0.15 -3.18
CA ILE A 34 -10.66 -1.18 -3.07
C ILE A 34 -10.80 -1.76 -1.64
N GLY A 35 -9.99 -1.30 -0.68
CA GLY A 35 -10.08 -1.66 0.75
C GLY A 35 -10.25 -0.46 1.70
N GLN A 36 -10.39 0.75 1.17
CA GLN A 36 -10.63 1.98 1.95
C GLN A 36 -12.08 2.45 1.78
N GLU A 37 -13.02 1.53 1.85
CA GLU A 37 -14.43 1.85 2.05
C GLU A 37 -14.85 1.30 3.42
N ALA A 38 -15.25 2.24 4.28
CA ALA A 38 -15.87 2.08 5.61
C ALA A 38 -14.95 1.75 6.81
N ALA A 39 -14.51 2.81 7.51
CA ALA A 39 -14.89 3.14 8.92
C ALA A 39 -13.77 3.88 9.67
#